data_AF-A0A3D1APD6-F1
#
_entry.id   AF-A0A3D1APD6-F1
#
_cell.length_a   1.000
_cell.length_b   1.000
_cell.length_c   1.000
_cell.angle_alpha   90.00
_cell.angle_beta   90.00
_cell.angle_gamma   90.00
#
_symmetry.space_group_name_H-M   'P 1'
#
loop_
_entity.id
_entity.type
_entity.pdbx_description
1 polymer ?
#
loop_
_entity_poly.entity_id
_entity_poly.type
_entity_poly.pdbx_seq_one_letter_code
_entity_poly.pdbx_strand_id
1 'polypeptide(L)'
;MPLDIHTTFSGKRLVFCGTGKAFHSIIRDLAGMDFTITGLLDNDVQKHGTHLHGVEITPFQSINNIRYDHIVLATPFYADIVRQLTGLGIDSNCLIRLGASYSFDCSIFETHAAQQQLRNRNFTLISNDCWGGILYSWLGIQFQTPFINLVVPPQDYITLAGDIEYFLNQDLIFHAEDQKNTYPVGALDGVRIHFVHDPTSHEAKLKWNRRIKRINRQNIFFKFETEDLPLIKSFDNLAVPRKIVFTRNQSATSSSVILLQDHGVEGPQLHRTCSSCLRHIDLIKWLNTGIATPPEQ
;
A
#
# COMPACT_ATOMS: atom_id res chain seq x y z
N MET A 1 -19.96 -0.45 4.97
CA MET A 1 -20.13 -1.59 5.92
C MET A 1 -19.12 -2.64 5.49
N PRO A 2 -18.24 -3.15 6.36
CA PRO A 2 -17.22 -4.12 5.94
C PRO A 2 -17.91 -5.33 5.31
N LEU A 3 -17.37 -5.79 4.18
CA LEU A 3 -17.86 -6.97 3.49
C LEU A 3 -17.67 -8.18 4.41
N ASP A 4 -18.77 -8.78 4.87
CA ASP A 4 -18.70 -10.06 5.54
C ASP A 4 -18.49 -11.15 4.49
N ILE A 5 -17.23 -11.58 4.35
CA ILE A 5 -16.78 -12.53 3.32
C ILE A 5 -17.51 -13.88 3.44
N HIS A 6 -17.84 -14.31 4.66
CA HIS A 6 -18.52 -15.59 4.87
C HIS A 6 -19.95 -15.56 4.31
N THR A 7 -20.72 -14.54 4.65
CA THR A 7 -22.09 -14.40 4.12
C THR A 7 -22.11 -14.04 2.64
N THR A 8 -21.09 -13.32 2.16
CA THR A 8 -20.99 -12.93 0.75
C THR A 8 -20.69 -14.12 -0.16
N PHE A 9 -19.84 -15.07 0.24
CA PHE A 9 -19.36 -16.13 -0.66
C PHE A 9 -20.00 -17.49 -0.47
N SER A 10 -20.62 -17.77 0.68
CA SER A 10 -21.22 -19.08 0.95
C SER A 10 -22.23 -19.48 -0.14
N GLY A 11 -21.98 -20.62 -0.80
CA GLY A 11 -22.79 -21.18 -1.88
C GLY A 11 -22.77 -20.38 -3.19
N LYS A 12 -21.85 -19.42 -3.36
CA LYS A 12 -21.78 -18.55 -4.55
C LYS A 12 -20.80 -19.04 -5.61
N ARG A 13 -21.05 -18.61 -6.84
CA ARG A 13 -20.17 -18.78 -8.01
C ARG A 13 -19.29 -17.56 -8.17
N LEU A 14 -17.99 -17.77 -8.08
CA LEU A 14 -17.00 -16.70 -8.17
C LEU A 14 -16.22 -16.81 -9.48
N VAL A 15 -15.95 -15.66 -10.09
CA VAL A 15 -14.99 -15.51 -11.18
C VAL A 15 -13.79 -14.73 -10.65
N PHE A 16 -12.57 -15.20 -10.90
CA PHE A 16 -11.36 -14.49 -10.47
C PHE A 16 -10.67 -13.82 -11.65
N CYS A 17 -10.31 -12.55 -11.47
CA CYS A 17 -9.56 -11.74 -12.42
C CYS A 17 -8.09 -11.64 -12.00
N GLY A 18 -7.24 -12.41 -12.66
CA GLY A 18 -5.82 -12.59 -12.35
C GLY A 18 -5.57 -13.94 -11.70
N THR A 19 -4.56 -14.66 -12.20
CA THR A 19 -4.19 -16.02 -11.73
C THR A 19 -2.78 -16.08 -11.13
N GLY A 20 -2.22 -14.90 -10.81
CA GLY A 20 -0.86 -14.75 -10.28
C GLY A 20 -0.76 -14.94 -8.76
N LYS A 21 0.26 -14.35 -8.14
CA LYS A 21 0.51 -14.50 -6.69
C LYS A 21 -0.67 -14.01 -5.83
N ALA A 22 -1.36 -12.96 -6.26
CA ALA A 22 -2.53 -12.42 -5.56
C ALA A 22 -3.68 -13.44 -5.46
N PHE A 23 -3.96 -14.16 -6.56
CA PHE A 23 -4.94 -15.25 -6.58
C PHE A 23 -4.62 -16.34 -5.55
N HIS A 24 -3.39 -16.84 -5.53
CA HIS A 24 -2.97 -17.88 -4.61
C HIS A 24 -3.09 -17.44 -3.14
N SER A 25 -2.80 -16.18 -2.87
CA SER A 25 -3.00 -15.56 -1.56
C SER A 25 -4.48 -15.60 -1.14
N ILE A 26 -5.35 -15.10 -2.01
CA ILE A 26 -6.79 -15.03 -1.75
C ILE A 26 -7.38 -16.43 -1.55
N ILE A 27 -7.04 -17.39 -2.42
CA ILE A 27 -7.54 -18.76 -2.29
C ILE A 27 -7.13 -19.40 -0.96
N ARG A 28 -5.91 -19.14 -0.49
CA ARG A 28 -5.46 -19.58 0.84
C ARG A 28 -6.28 -18.94 1.97
N ASP A 29 -6.60 -17.65 1.84
CA ASP A 29 -7.39 -16.92 2.85
C ASP A 29 -8.87 -17.34 2.85
N LEU A 30 -9.38 -17.82 1.70
CA LEU A 30 -10.73 -18.38 1.56
C LEU A 30 -10.79 -19.89 1.79
N ALA A 31 -9.69 -20.52 2.22
CA ALA A 31 -9.64 -21.97 2.39
C ALA A 31 -10.69 -22.45 3.40
N GLY A 32 -11.45 -23.48 3.02
CA GLY A 32 -12.52 -24.04 3.86
C GLY A 32 -13.87 -23.31 3.77
N MET A 33 -13.97 -22.24 2.97
CA MET A 33 -15.26 -21.61 2.66
C MET A 33 -16.00 -22.35 1.55
N ASP A 34 -17.32 -22.33 1.61
CA ASP A 34 -18.19 -22.94 0.61
C ASP A 34 -18.43 -21.99 -0.58
N PHE A 35 -17.72 -22.17 -1.69
CA PHE A 35 -17.97 -21.44 -2.93
C PHE A 35 -17.49 -22.26 -4.14
N THR A 36 -17.94 -21.89 -5.33
CA THR A 36 -17.51 -22.53 -6.59
C THR A 36 -16.75 -21.55 -7.46
N ILE A 37 -15.55 -21.92 -7.91
CA ILE A 37 -14.82 -21.17 -8.94
C ILE A 37 -15.44 -21.54 -10.28
N THR A 38 -15.99 -20.55 -10.99
CA THR A 38 -16.67 -20.76 -12.28
C THR A 38 -15.95 -20.15 -13.46
N GLY A 39 -14.96 -19.29 -13.20
CA GLY A 39 -14.12 -18.72 -14.24
C GLY A 39 -12.83 -18.14 -13.70
N LEU A 40 -11.77 -18.27 -14.49
CA LEU A 40 -10.48 -17.64 -14.26
C LEU A 40 -10.13 -16.80 -15.48
N LEU A 41 -10.00 -15.49 -15.29
CA LEU A 41 -9.72 -14.52 -16.35
C LEU A 41 -8.30 -13.96 -16.16
N ASP A 42 -7.47 -13.97 -17.20
CA ASP A 42 -6.13 -13.39 -17.15
C ASP A 42 -5.83 -12.66 -18.47
N ASN A 43 -5.00 -11.62 -18.43
CA ASN A 43 -4.53 -10.93 -19.64
C ASN A 43 -3.26 -11.58 -20.22
N ASP A 44 -2.62 -12.48 -19.47
CA ASP A 44 -1.48 -13.26 -19.93
C ASP A 44 -1.93 -14.38 -20.88
N VAL A 45 -1.75 -14.14 -22.19
CA VAL A 45 -2.11 -15.06 -23.27
C VAL A 45 -1.40 -16.41 -23.13
N GLN A 46 -0.22 -16.47 -22.52
CA GLN A 46 0.52 -17.73 -22.33
C GLN A 46 -0.19 -18.67 -21.36
N LYS A 47 -1.10 -18.17 -20.52
CA LYS A 47 -1.88 -18.98 -19.58
C LYS A 47 -3.20 -19.44 -20.16
N HIS A 48 -3.67 -18.86 -21.27
CA HIS A 48 -4.98 -19.20 -21.83
C HIS A 48 -5.01 -20.67 -22.28
N GLY A 49 -6.10 -21.37 -22.00
CA GLY A 49 -6.24 -22.81 -22.28
C GLY A 49 -5.61 -23.73 -21.23
N THR A 50 -4.81 -23.19 -20.30
CA THR A 50 -4.32 -23.94 -19.14
C THR A 50 -5.40 -23.98 -18.06
N HIS A 51 -5.29 -24.94 -17.14
CA HIS A 51 -6.28 -25.16 -16.09
C HIS A 51 -5.67 -24.91 -14.71
N LEU A 52 -6.45 -24.26 -13.83
CA LEU A 52 -6.09 -24.00 -12.44
C LEU A 52 -7.33 -24.23 -11.57
N HIS A 53 -7.19 -25.01 -10.49
CA HIS A 53 -8.32 -25.50 -9.69
C HIS A 53 -9.44 -26.17 -10.52
N GLY A 54 -9.07 -26.87 -11.60
CA GLY A 54 -10.02 -27.55 -12.48
C GLY A 54 -10.81 -26.63 -13.41
N VAL A 55 -10.51 -25.33 -13.43
CA VAL A 55 -11.15 -24.32 -14.27
C VAL A 55 -10.16 -23.80 -15.30
N GLU A 56 -10.59 -23.68 -16.55
CA GLU A 56 -9.76 -23.12 -17.63
C GLU A 56 -9.52 -21.62 -17.43
N ILE A 57 -8.29 -21.19 -17.66
CA ILE A 57 -7.92 -19.77 -17.69
C ILE A 57 -8.25 -19.23 -19.08
N THR A 58 -9.07 -18.19 -19.14
CA THR A 58 -9.61 -17.63 -20.39
C THR A 58 -9.38 -16.12 -20.49
N PRO A 59 -9.47 -15.53 -21.69
CA PRO A 59 -9.46 -14.08 -21.85
C PRO A 59 -10.73 -13.44 -21.26
N PHE A 60 -10.64 -12.17 -20.86
CA PHE A 60 -11.74 -11.41 -20.23
C PHE A 60 -13.03 -11.36 -21.06
N GLN A 61 -12.94 -11.43 -22.39
CA GLN A 61 -14.09 -11.45 -23.29
C GLN A 61 -15.01 -12.67 -23.06
N SER A 62 -14.47 -13.74 -22.47
CA SER A 62 -15.21 -14.96 -22.16
C SER A 62 -16.21 -14.77 -21.02
N ILE A 63 -16.12 -13.68 -20.26
CA ILE A 63 -16.94 -13.43 -19.07
C ILE A 63 -18.44 -13.47 -19.36
N ASN A 64 -18.85 -13.06 -20.56
CA ASN A 64 -20.26 -13.06 -20.99
C ASN A 64 -20.86 -14.47 -21.09
N ASN A 65 -20.01 -15.50 -21.21
CA ASN A 65 -20.41 -16.90 -21.29
C ASN A 65 -20.30 -17.63 -19.95
N ILE A 66 -19.86 -16.94 -18.90
CA ILE A 66 -19.64 -17.53 -17.57
C ILE A 66 -20.77 -17.08 -16.65
N ARG A 67 -21.39 -18.03 -15.95
CA ARG A 67 -22.38 -17.71 -14.92
C ARG A 67 -21.68 -17.48 -13.59
N TYR A 68 -21.85 -16.29 -13.02
CA TYR A 68 -21.25 -15.90 -11.76
C TYR A 68 -22.23 -15.11 -10.89
N ASP A 69 -21.97 -15.08 -9.59
CA ASP A 69 -22.65 -14.21 -8.63
C ASP A 69 -21.77 -13.00 -8.30
N HIS A 70 -20.44 -13.21 -8.23
CA HIS A 70 -19.47 -12.16 -7.98
C HIS A 70 -18.18 -12.33 -8.80
N ILE A 71 -17.51 -11.21 -9.07
CA ILE A 71 -16.19 -11.17 -9.72
C ILE A 71 -15.15 -10.68 -8.72
N VAL A 72 -14.18 -11.52 -8.40
CA VAL A 72 -13.08 -11.22 -7.48
C VAL A 72 -11.88 -10.68 -8.24
N LEU A 73 -11.41 -9.49 -7.88
CA LEU A 73 -10.24 -8.85 -8.47
C LEU A 73 -8.94 -9.34 -7.79
N ALA A 74 -8.35 -10.40 -8.34
CA ALA A 74 -7.13 -11.04 -7.86
C ALA A 74 -5.86 -10.53 -8.57
N THR A 75 -5.72 -9.21 -8.66
CA THR A 75 -4.65 -8.54 -9.42
C THR A 75 -4.24 -7.22 -8.78
N PRO A 76 -2.96 -6.81 -8.82
CA PRO A 76 -2.57 -5.46 -8.40
C PRO A 76 -3.01 -4.37 -9.39
N PHE A 77 -3.37 -4.73 -10.63
CA PHE A 77 -3.74 -3.80 -11.70
C PHE A 77 -5.24 -3.46 -11.70
N TYR A 78 -5.77 -3.06 -10.55
CA TYR A 78 -7.22 -2.90 -10.33
C TYR A 78 -7.88 -1.95 -11.34
N ALA A 79 -7.32 -0.75 -11.51
CA ALA A 79 -7.94 0.29 -12.35
C ALA A 79 -8.00 -0.09 -13.85
N ASP A 80 -7.04 -0.89 -14.32
CA ASP A 80 -7.04 -1.41 -15.69
C ASP A 80 -8.12 -2.48 -15.87
N ILE A 81 -8.19 -3.43 -14.92
CA ILE A 81 -9.18 -4.51 -14.97
C ILE A 81 -10.61 -3.99 -14.80
N VAL A 82 -10.84 -3.03 -13.91
CA VAL A 82 -12.16 -2.38 -13.76
C VAL A 82 -12.58 -1.71 -15.07
N ARG A 83 -11.69 -0.93 -15.70
CA ARG A 83 -11.99 -0.30 -17.01
C ARG A 83 -12.30 -1.34 -18.09
N GLN A 84 -11.54 -2.44 -18.13
CA GLN A 84 -11.75 -3.52 -19.08
C GLN A 84 -13.12 -4.19 -18.88
N LEU A 85 -13.49 -4.51 -17.64
CA LEU A 85 -14.77 -5.13 -17.30
C LEU A 85 -15.96 -4.18 -17.56
N THR A 86 -15.83 -2.90 -17.20
CA THR A 86 -16.85 -1.89 -17.55
C THR A 86 -17.01 -1.75 -19.06
N GLY A 87 -15.91 -1.78 -19.82
CA GLY A 87 -15.94 -1.80 -21.28
C GLY A 87 -16.63 -3.02 -21.89
N LEU A 88 -16.70 -4.13 -21.14
CA LEU A 88 -17.44 -5.34 -21.50
C LEU A 88 -18.91 -5.32 -21.02
N GLY A 89 -19.37 -4.22 -20.43
CA GLY A 89 -20.74 -4.06 -19.95
C GLY A 89 -21.01 -4.62 -18.55
N ILE A 90 -19.96 -4.93 -17.78
CA ILE A 90 -20.07 -5.46 -16.42
C ILE A 90 -20.28 -4.32 -15.43
N ASP A 91 -21.31 -4.43 -14.59
CA ASP A 91 -21.58 -3.48 -13.51
C ASP A 91 -20.46 -3.52 -12.46
N SER A 92 -19.96 -2.35 -12.07
CA SER A 92 -19.04 -2.19 -10.94
C SER A 92 -19.53 -2.79 -9.63
N ASN A 93 -20.84 -2.93 -9.42
CA ASN A 93 -21.43 -3.46 -8.18
C ASN A 93 -21.19 -4.96 -7.97
N CYS A 94 -20.90 -5.73 -9.04
CA CYS A 94 -20.54 -7.14 -8.90
C CYS A 94 -19.04 -7.39 -8.73
N LEU A 95 -18.23 -6.32 -8.69
CA LEU A 95 -16.78 -6.39 -8.55
C LEU A 95 -16.39 -6.36 -7.07
N ILE A 96 -15.76 -7.43 -6.61
CA ILE A 96 -15.28 -7.58 -5.25
C ILE A 96 -13.76 -7.54 -5.25
N ARG A 97 -13.22 -6.58 -4.51
CA ARG A 97 -11.78 -6.51 -4.24
C ARG A 97 -11.51 -7.25 -2.94
N LEU A 98 -10.86 -8.41 -3.03
CA LEU A 98 -10.27 -9.07 -1.88
C LEU A 98 -8.80 -8.68 -1.79
N GLY A 99 -8.38 -8.22 -0.62
CA GLY A 99 -6.96 -8.04 -0.34
C GLY A 99 -6.30 -9.41 -0.39
N ALA A 100 -5.49 -9.67 -1.41
CA ALA A 100 -4.52 -10.75 -1.33
C ALA A 100 -3.64 -10.48 -0.12
N SER A 101 -3.32 -11.50 0.67
CA SER A 101 -2.32 -11.48 1.75
C SER A 101 -0.87 -11.09 1.32
N TYR A 102 -0.72 -10.31 0.25
CA TYR A 102 0.14 -9.12 0.27
C TYR A 102 -0.58 -8.05 1.09
N SER A 103 -0.55 -8.24 2.42
CA SER A 103 -1.14 -7.37 3.43
C SER A 103 -0.96 -5.90 3.04
N PHE A 104 -1.99 -5.28 2.49
CA PHE A 104 -2.79 -4.25 3.15
C PHE A 104 -4.12 -4.18 2.42
N ASP A 105 -5.16 -4.67 3.09
CA ASP A 105 -6.52 -4.41 2.68
C ASP A 105 -6.73 -2.89 2.60
N CYS A 106 -6.84 -2.35 1.39
CA CYS A 106 -7.13 -0.94 1.14
C CYS A 106 -8.64 -0.70 1.00
N SER A 107 -9.48 -1.66 1.37
CA SER A 107 -10.93 -1.45 1.53
C SER A 107 -11.24 -0.32 2.52
N ILE A 108 -10.27 0.06 3.35
CA ILE A 108 -10.42 1.01 4.44
C ILE A 108 -10.31 2.48 4.01
N PHE A 109 -9.91 2.73 2.77
CA PHE A 109 -10.05 4.06 2.20
C PHE A 109 -11.32 4.14 1.32
N GLU A 110 -12.48 4.11 1.98
CA GLU A 110 -13.76 4.47 1.35
C GLU A 110 -13.72 5.96 0.94
N THR A 111 -13.52 6.24 -0.35
CA THR A 111 -14.25 7.26 -1.16
C THR A 111 -13.46 7.62 -2.42
N HIS A 112 -14.04 7.34 -3.59
CA HIS A 112 -13.56 7.87 -4.88
C HIS A 112 -13.59 9.42 -4.94
N ALA A 113 -14.44 10.07 -4.14
CA ALA A 113 -14.62 11.52 -4.15
C ALA A 113 -13.42 12.29 -3.54
N ALA A 114 -12.85 11.82 -2.43
CA ALA A 114 -11.73 12.52 -1.78
C ALA A 114 -10.47 12.53 -2.66
N GLN A 115 -10.18 11.42 -3.34
CA GLN A 115 -9.05 11.32 -4.27
C GLN A 115 -9.14 12.30 -5.45
N GLN A 116 -10.36 12.61 -5.92
CA GLN A 116 -10.57 13.57 -7.00
C GLN A 116 -10.21 15.01 -6.59
N GLN A 117 -10.18 15.30 -5.29
CA GLN A 117 -9.78 16.60 -4.77
C GLN A 117 -8.26 16.76 -4.63
N LEU A 118 -7.48 15.69 -4.85
CA LEU A 118 -6.02 15.78 -4.86
C LEU A 118 -5.54 16.56 -6.11
N ARG A 119 -5.07 17.77 -5.87
CA ARG A 119 -4.44 18.65 -6.87
C ARG A 119 -2.93 18.45 -6.90
N ASN A 120 -2.32 18.24 -5.73
CA ASN A 120 -0.89 17.95 -5.62
C ASN A 120 -0.58 16.49 -5.95
N ARG A 121 -0.34 16.18 -7.23
CA ARG A 121 0.02 14.83 -7.70
C ARG A 121 1.51 14.59 -7.88
N ASN A 122 2.33 15.63 -7.72
CA ASN A 122 3.78 15.57 -7.90
C ASN A 122 4.51 15.89 -6.58
N PHE A 123 4.22 15.13 -5.52
CA PHE A 123 4.92 15.20 -4.23
C PHE A 123 5.83 14.00 -4.06
N THR A 124 6.85 14.13 -3.22
CA THR A 124 7.66 13.00 -2.74
C THR A 124 7.34 12.77 -1.27
N LEU A 125 7.02 11.53 -0.89
CA LEU A 125 6.84 11.16 0.51
C LEU A 125 8.04 10.35 0.98
N ILE A 126 8.63 10.80 2.07
CA ILE A 126 9.62 10.04 2.83
C ILE A 126 8.86 9.43 4.00
N SER A 127 8.80 8.10 4.04
CA SER A 127 8.09 7.37 5.08
C SER A 127 8.99 6.30 5.66
N ASN A 128 8.93 6.10 6.98
CA ASN A 128 9.73 5.09 7.66
C ASN A 128 9.19 3.66 7.52
N ASP A 129 8.03 3.47 6.89
CA ASP A 129 7.41 2.16 6.74
C ASP A 129 6.62 2.02 5.42
N CYS A 130 6.00 0.85 5.24
CA CYS A 130 5.26 0.54 4.03
C CYS A 130 3.98 1.40 3.83
N TRP A 131 3.59 2.25 4.80
CA TRP A 131 2.43 3.15 4.65
C TRP A 131 2.57 4.06 3.44
N GLY A 132 3.79 4.52 3.12
CA GLY A 132 4.04 5.33 1.94
C GLY A 132 3.57 4.62 0.65
N GLY A 133 3.92 3.34 0.47
CA GLY A 133 3.47 2.55 -0.68
C GLY A 133 1.95 2.41 -0.77
N ILE A 134 1.29 2.27 0.37
CA ILE A 134 -0.17 2.19 0.49
C ILE A 134 -0.81 3.50 0.08
N LEU A 135 -0.30 4.64 0.58
CA LEU A 135 -0.82 5.97 0.25
C LEU A 135 -0.78 6.22 -1.27
N TYR A 136 0.36 5.99 -1.92
CA TYR A 136 0.46 6.15 -3.37
C TYR A 136 -0.49 5.22 -4.14
N SER A 137 -0.61 3.97 -3.68
CA SER A 137 -1.50 2.98 -4.28
C SER A 137 -2.98 3.37 -4.13
N TRP A 138 -3.36 3.88 -2.95
CA TRP A 138 -4.69 4.42 -2.70
C TRP A 138 -4.99 5.59 -3.62
N LEU A 139 -4.06 6.55 -3.75
CA LEU A 139 -4.21 7.72 -4.61
C LEU A 139 -4.19 7.42 -6.12
N GLY A 140 -3.82 6.19 -6.51
CA GLY A 140 -3.72 5.79 -7.92
C GLY A 140 -2.65 6.57 -8.69
N ILE A 141 -1.57 6.99 -8.03
CA ILE A 141 -0.48 7.76 -8.64
C ILE A 141 0.85 6.99 -8.61
N GLN A 142 1.72 7.30 -9.56
CA GLN A 142 3.04 6.67 -9.64
C GLN A 142 3.89 7.02 -8.41
N PHE A 143 4.64 6.04 -7.90
CA PHE A 143 5.63 6.27 -6.84
C PHE A 143 6.67 7.33 -7.25
N GLN A 144 6.67 8.46 -6.54
CA GLN A 144 7.62 9.58 -6.66
C GLN A 144 8.70 9.55 -5.57
N THR A 145 8.95 8.37 -5.00
CA THR A 145 9.87 8.17 -3.88
C THR A 145 10.50 6.78 -3.96
N PRO A 146 11.78 6.61 -3.58
CA PRO A 146 12.39 5.28 -3.41
C PRO A 146 11.94 4.59 -2.11
N PHE A 147 11.32 5.33 -1.17
CA PHE A 147 10.82 4.84 0.12
C PHE A 147 9.49 4.08 0.00
N ILE A 148 9.51 3.01 -0.81
CA ILE A 148 8.35 2.16 -1.08
C ILE A 148 8.72 0.73 -0.76
N ASN A 149 7.85 0.05 0.00
CA ASN A 149 8.01 -1.35 0.40
C ASN A 149 9.26 -1.62 1.25
N LEU A 150 9.60 -0.67 2.12
CA LEU A 150 10.75 -0.74 3.00
C LEU A 150 10.40 -0.22 4.40
N VAL A 151 11.29 -0.46 5.34
CA VAL A 151 11.25 0.07 6.70
C VAL A 151 12.58 0.76 7.00
N VAL A 152 12.52 1.97 7.56
CA VAL A 152 13.66 2.68 8.11
C VAL A 152 13.53 2.64 9.63
N PRO A 153 14.49 2.07 10.38
CA PRO A 153 14.42 2.03 11.83
C PRO A 153 14.22 3.43 12.43
N PRO A 154 13.47 3.58 13.54
CA PRO A 154 13.09 4.90 14.06
C PRO A 154 14.25 5.88 14.27
N GLN A 155 15.37 5.43 14.85
CA GLN A 155 16.55 6.28 15.05
C GLN A 155 17.21 6.68 13.72
N ASP A 156 17.35 5.72 12.80
CA ASP A 156 17.91 5.94 11.47
C ASP A 156 17.03 6.91 10.66
N TYR A 157 15.71 6.85 10.84
CA TYR A 157 14.77 7.76 10.18
C TYR A 157 14.89 9.21 10.66
N ILE A 158 15.13 9.44 11.95
CA ILE A 158 15.37 10.79 12.48
C ILE A 158 16.62 11.40 11.84
N THR A 159 17.71 10.63 11.80
CA THR A 159 18.96 11.04 11.14
C THR A 159 18.73 11.34 9.66
N LEU A 160 18.06 10.43 8.96
CA LEU A 160 17.72 10.56 7.54
C LEU A 160 16.88 11.81 7.25
N ALA A 161 15.82 12.03 8.03
CA ALA A 161 14.90 13.15 7.82
C ALA A 161 15.56 14.50 8.13
N GLY A 162 16.52 14.53 9.06
CA GLY A 162 17.26 15.75 9.42
C GLY A 162 18.12 16.31 8.29
N ASP A 163 18.60 15.46 7.37
CA ASP A 163 19.38 15.88 6.20
C ASP A 163 19.07 15.03 4.96
N ILE A 164 17.79 15.03 4.56
CA ILE A 164 17.31 14.17 3.48
C ILE A 164 18.06 14.40 2.15
N GLU A 165 18.46 15.64 1.88
CA GLU A 165 19.17 15.98 0.65
C GLU A 165 20.57 15.36 0.61
N TYR A 166 21.30 15.36 1.72
CA TYR A 166 22.56 14.63 1.82
C TYR A 166 22.38 13.14 1.53
N PHE A 167 21.45 12.48 2.24
CA PHE A 167 21.27 11.03 2.13
C PHE A 167 20.74 10.58 0.76
N LEU A 168 19.92 11.39 0.10
CA LEU A 168 19.46 11.11 -1.27
C LEU A 168 20.57 11.20 -2.32
N ASN A 169 21.73 11.76 -2.00
CA ASN A 169 22.91 11.76 -2.86
C ASN A 169 23.92 10.66 -2.51
N GLN A 170 23.69 9.89 -1.44
CA GLN A 170 24.55 8.78 -1.06
C GLN A 170 24.25 7.51 -1.85
N ASP A 171 25.28 6.68 -2.00
CA ASP A 171 25.13 5.36 -2.58
C ASP A 171 24.47 4.39 -1.61
N LEU A 172 23.38 3.75 -2.07
CA LEU A 172 22.80 2.61 -1.35
C LEU A 172 23.73 1.39 -1.43
N ILE A 173 24.35 1.02 -0.31
CA ILE A 173 25.29 -0.10 -0.20
C ILE A 173 24.63 -1.26 0.54
N PHE A 174 24.92 -2.50 0.15
CA PHE A 174 24.45 -3.71 0.84
C PHE A 174 25.66 -4.48 1.35
N HIS A 175 25.74 -4.75 2.65
CA HIS A 175 26.83 -5.50 3.26
C HIS A 175 26.51 -7.01 3.34
N ALA A 176 27.52 -7.86 3.32
CA ALA A 176 27.33 -9.32 3.37
C ALA A 176 26.74 -9.79 4.71
N GLU A 177 27.08 -9.11 5.80
CA GLU A 177 26.61 -9.39 7.16
C GLU A 177 25.10 -9.10 7.36
N ASP A 178 24.52 -8.30 6.48
CA ASP A 178 23.09 -7.95 6.49
C ASP A 178 22.19 -9.02 5.85
N GLN A 179 22.77 -10.08 5.27
CA GLN A 179 22.06 -11.21 4.65
C GLN A 179 21.49 -12.21 5.67
N LYS A 180 21.62 -11.96 6.98
CA LYS A 180 21.00 -12.78 8.03
C LYS A 180 19.47 -12.70 8.02
N ASN A 181 18.91 -11.64 7.43
CA ASN A 181 17.48 -11.45 7.32
C ASN A 181 16.93 -12.16 6.07
N THR A 182 15.63 -12.47 6.06
CA THR A 182 14.92 -13.00 4.88
C THR A 182 14.71 -11.97 3.77
N TYR A 183 15.20 -10.75 3.97
CA TYR A 183 15.13 -9.60 3.08
C TYR A 183 16.45 -8.81 3.14
N PRO A 184 16.83 -8.05 2.11
CA PRO A 184 18.08 -7.31 2.10
C PRO A 184 17.98 -6.05 2.95
N VAL A 185 19.06 -5.73 3.68
CA VAL A 185 19.24 -4.46 4.37
C VAL A 185 20.36 -3.69 3.66
N GLY A 186 20.06 -2.47 3.26
CA GLY A 186 21.04 -1.56 2.68
C GLY A 186 21.28 -0.37 3.59
N ALA A 187 22.33 0.40 3.32
CA ALA A 187 22.69 1.59 4.07
C ALA A 187 22.94 2.78 3.15
N LEU A 188 22.54 3.98 3.60
CA LEU A 188 22.95 5.27 3.07
C LEU A 188 23.83 5.94 4.12
N ASP A 189 25.15 5.83 3.96
CA ASP A 189 26.12 6.39 4.93
C ASP A 189 25.77 6.04 6.41
N GLY A 190 25.61 4.75 6.67
CA GLY A 190 25.25 4.22 8.00
C GLY A 190 23.75 4.20 8.31
N VAL A 191 22.91 4.99 7.65
CA VAL A 191 21.44 4.93 7.83
C VAL A 191 20.91 3.64 7.21
N ARG A 192 20.38 2.73 8.03
CA ARG A 192 19.89 1.43 7.57
C ARG A 192 18.50 1.51 6.97
N ILE A 193 18.28 0.72 5.92
CA ILE A 193 17.03 0.62 5.18
C ILE A 193 16.73 -0.86 4.94
N HIS A 194 15.61 -1.34 5.48
CA HIS A 194 15.17 -2.72 5.42
C HIS A 194 14.18 -2.88 4.26
N PHE A 195 14.57 -3.58 3.19
CA PHE A 195 13.75 -3.75 1.99
C PHE A 195 12.84 -4.98 2.10
N VAL A 196 11.87 -4.91 3.02
CA VAL A 196 11.08 -6.06 3.50
C VAL A 196 10.24 -6.79 2.44
N HIS A 197 10.04 -6.22 1.24
CA HIS A 197 9.36 -6.90 0.12
C HIS A 197 10.27 -7.23 -1.07
N ASP A 198 11.56 -6.94 -1.00
CA ASP A 198 12.50 -7.29 -2.06
C ASP A 198 13.20 -8.60 -1.71
N PRO A 199 13.21 -9.60 -2.62
CA PRO A 199 13.83 -10.90 -2.34
C PRO A 199 15.36 -10.84 -2.39
N THR A 200 15.95 -9.84 -3.06
CA THR A 200 17.41 -9.72 -3.25
C THR A 200 17.87 -8.27 -3.21
N SER A 201 19.10 -8.05 -2.75
CA SER A 201 19.75 -6.74 -2.75
C SER A 201 19.84 -6.12 -4.15
N HIS A 202 20.02 -6.97 -5.17
CA HIS A 202 20.02 -6.55 -6.57
C HIS A 202 18.68 -5.92 -6.99
N GLU A 203 17.56 -6.60 -6.71
CA GLU A 203 16.22 -6.08 -7.02
C GLU A 203 15.92 -4.79 -6.24
N ALA A 204 16.27 -4.75 -4.96
CA ALA A 204 16.13 -3.57 -4.12
C ALA A 204 16.91 -2.36 -4.71
N LYS A 205 18.20 -2.55 -5.05
CA LYS A 205 19.04 -1.51 -5.65
C LYS A 205 18.50 -1.01 -7.00
N LEU A 206 18.03 -1.92 -7.86
CA LEU A 206 17.41 -1.55 -9.14
C LEU A 206 16.15 -0.69 -8.94
N LYS A 207 15.26 -1.10 -8.04
CA LYS A 207 14.04 -0.34 -7.72
C LYS A 207 14.37 1.02 -7.11
N TRP A 208 15.32 1.07 -6.18
CA TRP A 208 15.81 2.29 -5.55
C TRP A 208 16.34 3.28 -6.59
N ASN A 209 17.34 2.87 -7.39
CA ASN A 209 17.98 3.71 -8.41
C ASN A 209 17.00 4.21 -9.48
N ARG A 210 15.97 3.42 -9.80
CA ARG A 210 14.90 3.86 -10.72
C ARG A 210 14.00 4.92 -10.10
N ARG A 211 13.63 4.76 -8.82
CA ARG A 211 12.67 5.63 -8.13
C ARG A 211 13.30 6.91 -7.60
N ILE A 212 14.59 6.91 -7.27
CA ILE A 212 15.30 8.11 -6.78
C ILE A 212 15.29 9.23 -7.82
N LYS A 213 15.30 8.88 -9.11
CA LYS A 213 15.22 9.82 -10.25
C LYS A 213 13.87 10.55 -10.35
N ARG A 214 12.86 10.14 -9.58
CA ARG A 214 11.51 10.71 -9.60
C ARG A 214 11.24 11.66 -8.44
N ILE A 215 12.23 11.86 -7.57
CA ILE A 215 12.06 12.70 -6.40
C ILE A 215 11.81 14.14 -6.82
N ASN A 216 10.72 14.73 -6.31
CA ASN A 216 10.48 16.15 -6.34
C ASN A 216 11.04 16.80 -5.08
N ARG A 217 12.29 17.28 -5.18
CA ARG A 217 13.02 17.92 -4.06
C ARG A 217 12.34 19.15 -3.48
N GLN A 218 11.54 19.85 -4.28
CA GLN A 218 10.85 21.07 -3.88
C GLN A 218 9.54 20.77 -3.12
N ASN A 219 9.08 19.51 -3.15
CA ASN A 219 7.77 19.10 -2.67
C ASN A 219 7.85 17.80 -1.87
N ILE A 220 8.76 17.76 -0.90
CA ILE A 220 8.94 16.64 0.02
C ILE A 220 7.96 16.76 1.19
N PHE A 221 7.39 15.62 1.56
CA PHE A 221 6.57 15.35 2.74
C PHE A 221 7.24 14.27 3.59
N PHE A 222 7.04 14.33 4.90
CA PHE A 222 7.59 13.36 5.84
C PHE A 222 6.47 12.72 6.65
N LYS A 223 6.40 11.38 6.63
CA LYS A 223 5.53 10.60 7.52
C LYS A 223 6.38 9.72 8.40
N PHE A 224 6.33 9.98 9.69
CA PHE A 224 6.91 9.11 10.70
C PHE A 224 5.82 8.32 11.42
N GLU A 225 6.17 7.14 11.94
CA GLU A 225 5.32 6.42 12.88
C GLU A 225 6.19 5.77 13.96
N THR A 226 5.90 6.10 15.21
CA THR A 226 6.59 5.58 16.39
C THR A 226 5.73 5.79 17.65
N GLU A 227 6.00 5.00 18.68
CA GLU A 227 5.42 5.17 20.02
C GLU A 227 6.44 5.79 21.01
N ASP A 228 7.67 6.03 20.56
CA ASP A 228 8.79 6.56 21.35
C ASP A 228 8.72 8.10 21.47
N LEU A 229 8.42 8.59 22.68
CA LEU A 229 8.28 10.02 22.97
C LEU A 229 9.55 10.85 22.69
N PRO A 230 10.76 10.44 23.13
CA PRO A 230 12.01 11.09 22.72
C PRO A 230 12.17 11.25 21.21
N LEU A 231 11.85 10.22 20.42
CA LEU A 231 11.97 10.29 18.95
C LEU A 231 10.89 11.20 18.34
N ILE A 232 9.67 11.20 18.88
CA ILE A 232 8.60 12.13 18.47
C ILE A 232 9.06 13.58 18.66
N LYS A 233 9.62 13.91 19.84
CA LYS A 233 10.15 15.25 20.12
C LYS A 233 11.30 15.61 19.18
N SER A 234 12.19 14.66 18.92
CA SER A 234 13.32 14.87 17.99
C SER A 234 12.82 15.17 16.58
N PHE A 235 11.81 14.43 16.11
CA PHE A 235 11.18 14.65 14.80
C PHE A 235 10.47 16.01 14.72
N ASP A 236 9.76 16.41 15.77
CA ASP A 236 9.06 17.70 15.83
C ASP A 236 10.03 18.89 15.80
N ASN A 237 11.26 18.72 16.30
CA ASN A 237 12.30 19.75 16.27
C ASN A 237 13.04 19.87 14.93
N LEU A 238 12.90 18.91 14.01
CA LEU A 238 13.55 18.99 12.70
C LEU A 238 13.03 20.18 11.87
N ALA A 239 13.92 20.97 11.27
CA ALA A 239 13.56 22.11 10.42
C ALA A 239 13.11 21.67 9.00
N VAL A 240 12.23 20.67 8.92
CA VAL A 240 11.70 20.14 7.65
C VAL A 240 10.20 20.46 7.51
N PRO A 241 9.73 20.81 6.29
CA PRO A 241 8.34 21.20 6.09
C PRO A 241 7.43 19.97 5.93
N ARG A 242 6.11 20.18 6.07
CA ARG A 242 5.06 19.21 5.70
C ARG A 242 5.24 17.81 6.32
N LYS A 243 5.47 17.79 7.63
CA LYS A 243 5.75 16.58 8.40
C LYS A 243 4.58 16.20 9.31
N ILE A 244 4.35 14.89 9.43
CA ILE A 244 3.42 14.30 10.38
C ILE A 244 4.06 13.10 11.07
N VAL A 245 3.66 12.85 12.32
CA VAL A 245 4.00 11.63 13.05
C VAL A 245 2.71 10.95 13.54
N PHE A 246 2.50 9.72 13.10
CA PHE A 246 1.46 8.85 13.65
C PHE A 246 1.96 8.20 14.93
N THR A 247 1.11 8.19 15.94
CA THR A 247 1.40 7.57 17.23
C THR A 247 0.10 7.21 17.94
N ARG A 248 0.14 6.19 18.81
CA ARG A 248 -0.93 5.86 19.76
C ARG A 248 -0.56 6.28 21.18
N ASN A 249 0.63 6.84 21.37
CA ASN A 249 1.09 7.33 22.64
C ASN A 249 0.35 8.61 23.04
N GLN A 250 -0.60 8.48 23.98
CA GLN A 250 -1.44 9.59 24.45
C GLN A 250 -0.65 10.72 25.13
N SER A 251 0.60 10.47 25.54
CA SER A 251 1.48 11.48 26.11
C SER A 251 2.17 12.34 25.06
N ALA A 252 2.05 12.01 23.77
CA ALA A 252 2.66 12.75 22.68
C ALA A 252 1.87 14.05 22.40
N THR A 253 2.55 15.19 22.51
CA THR A 253 1.96 16.50 22.25
C THR A 253 2.92 17.33 21.41
N SER A 254 2.55 17.61 20.16
CA SER A 254 3.29 18.51 19.27
C SER A 254 2.48 18.89 18.04
N SER A 255 2.98 19.85 17.24
CA SER A 255 2.30 20.31 16.02
C SER A 255 2.26 19.28 14.89
N SER A 256 3.23 18.35 14.87
CA SER A 256 3.30 17.27 13.88
C SER A 256 2.59 15.98 14.31
N VAL A 257 2.17 15.87 15.58
CA VAL A 257 1.52 14.67 16.12
C VAL A 257 0.10 14.52 15.58
N ILE A 258 -0.18 13.34 15.04
CA ILE A 258 -1.52 12.85 14.73
C ILE A 258 -1.76 11.62 15.61
N LEU A 259 -2.52 11.81 16.69
CA LEU A 259 -2.83 10.75 17.63
C LEU A 259 -3.88 9.81 17.03
N LEU A 260 -3.47 8.57 16.74
CA LEU A 260 -4.35 7.56 16.19
C LEU A 260 -5.09 6.82 17.31
N GLN A 261 -6.39 6.63 17.11
CA GLN A 261 -7.22 5.73 17.89
C GLN A 261 -7.68 4.60 16.99
N ASP A 262 -7.47 3.36 17.44
CA ASP A 262 -7.76 2.18 16.62
C ASP A 262 -9.25 1.82 16.59
N HIS A 263 -10.09 2.38 17.47
CA HIS A 263 -11.55 2.18 17.50
C HIS A 263 -11.99 0.70 17.40
N GLY A 264 -11.27 -0.19 18.07
CA GLY A 264 -11.55 -1.64 18.06
C GLY A 264 -10.99 -2.39 16.85
N VAL A 265 -10.23 -1.72 15.97
CA VAL A 265 -9.48 -2.39 14.89
C VAL A 265 -8.30 -3.15 15.48
N GLU A 266 -8.29 -4.46 15.27
CA GLU A 266 -7.20 -5.35 15.68
C GLU A 266 -6.22 -5.61 14.53
N GLY A 267 -5.08 -6.26 14.85
CA GLY A 267 -4.10 -6.68 13.86
C GLY A 267 -2.79 -5.88 13.87
N PRO A 268 -1.93 -6.10 12.86
CA PRO A 268 -0.61 -5.45 12.77
C PRO A 268 -0.73 -3.93 12.77
N GLN A 269 0.27 -3.25 13.33
CA GLN A 269 0.28 -1.79 13.47
C GLN A 269 -0.06 -1.05 12.18
N LEU A 270 0.58 -1.40 11.07
CA LEU A 270 0.34 -0.75 9.79
C LEU A 270 -1.11 -0.94 9.29
N HIS A 271 -1.76 -2.06 9.61
CA HIS A 271 -3.17 -2.28 9.25
C HIS A 271 -4.05 -1.33 10.05
N ARG A 272 -3.86 -1.29 11.37
CA ARG A 272 -4.58 -0.36 12.24
C ARG A 272 -4.38 1.10 11.84
N THR A 273 -3.16 1.46 11.42
CA THR A 273 -2.86 2.82 10.91
C THR A 273 -3.61 3.13 9.63
N CYS A 274 -3.62 2.22 8.65
CA CYS A 274 -4.43 2.39 7.44
C CYS A 274 -5.92 2.51 7.78
N SER A 275 -6.39 1.77 8.78
CA SER A 275 -7.80 1.77 9.16
C SER A 275 -8.28 3.01 9.91
N SER A 276 -7.37 3.66 10.62
CA SER A 276 -7.70 4.78 11.51
C SER A 276 -7.31 6.14 10.94
N CYS A 277 -6.24 6.23 10.13
CA CYS A 277 -5.64 7.52 9.78
C CYS A 277 -6.63 8.53 9.18
N LEU A 278 -7.51 8.10 8.28
CA LEU A 278 -8.51 8.98 7.65
C LEU A 278 -9.53 9.58 8.63
N ARG A 279 -9.70 9.02 9.83
CA ARG A 279 -10.57 9.57 10.88
C ARG A 279 -9.90 10.70 11.65
N HIS A 280 -8.55 10.75 11.61
CA HIS A 280 -7.74 11.62 12.45
C HIS A 280 -7.00 12.71 11.66
N ILE A 281 -6.86 12.54 10.33
CA ILE A 281 -6.25 13.53 9.45
C ILE A 281 -6.95 13.58 8.08
N ASP A 282 -7.16 14.80 7.58
CA ASP A 282 -7.46 15.04 6.17
C ASP A 282 -6.17 14.92 5.34
N LEU A 283 -5.92 13.71 4.83
CA LEU A 283 -4.73 13.42 4.01
C LEU A 283 -4.72 14.23 2.71
N ILE A 284 -5.88 14.54 2.13
CA ILE A 284 -5.94 15.25 0.83
C ILE A 284 -5.58 16.71 1.02
N LYS A 285 -6.12 17.35 2.06
CA LYS A 285 -5.73 18.72 2.44
C LYS A 285 -4.27 18.78 2.86
N TRP A 286 -3.79 17.82 3.65
CA TRP A 286 -2.38 17.75 4.01
C TRP A 286 -1.50 17.68 2.76
N LEU A 287 -1.78 16.77 1.83
CA LEU A 287 -1.00 16.66 0.59
C LEU A 287 -1.15 17.90 -0.30
N ASN A 288 -2.29 18.57 -0.34
CA ASN A 288 -2.47 19.78 -1.14
C ASN A 288 -1.76 21.02 -0.55
N THR A 289 -1.64 21.13 0.77
CA THR A 289 -1.25 22.38 1.45
C THR A 289 0.02 22.27 2.30
N GLY A 290 0.41 21.06 2.69
CA GLY A 290 1.44 20.80 3.69
C GLY A 290 0.94 20.93 5.14
N ILE A 291 -0.32 21.31 5.36
CA ILE A 291 -0.89 21.56 6.69
C ILE A 291 -1.77 20.38 7.08
N ALA A 292 -1.42 19.69 8.17
CA ALA A 292 -2.21 18.61 8.71
C ALA A 292 -3.35 19.18 9.57
N THR A 293 -4.59 18.79 9.26
CA THR A 293 -5.77 19.11 10.08
C THR A 293 -6.64 17.88 10.24
N PRO A 294 -7.48 17.80 11.29
CA PRO A 294 -8.53 16.80 11.36
C PRO A 294 -9.48 16.89 10.14
N PRO A 295 -10.17 15.78 9.79
CA PRO A 295 -11.24 15.81 8.79
C PRO A 295 -12.37 16.77 9.19
N GLU A 296 -13.01 17.38 8.20
CA GLU A 296 -14.27 18.12 8.42
C GLU A 296 -15.38 17.14 8.84
N GLN A 297 -16.14 17.49 9.89
CA GLN A 297 -17.25 16.68 10.42
C GLN A 297 -18.54 16.88 9.63
#